data_AF-A0A9X2GBU9-F1
#
_entry.id   AF-A0A9X2GBU9-F1
#
_cell.length_a   1.000
_cell.length_b   1.000
_cell.length_c   1.000
_cell.angle_alpha   90.00
_cell.angle_beta   90.00
_cell.angle_gamma   90.00
#
_symmetry.space_group_name_H-M   'P 1'
#
loop_
_entity.id
_entity.type
_entity.pdbx_description
1 polymer ?
#
loop_
_entity_poly.entity_id
_entity_poly.type
_entity_poly.pdbx_seq_one_letter_code
_entity_poly.pdbx_strand_id
1 'polypeptide(L)'
;MWQILRGPAVPRAGAPPRDVVWLRRLLYADVAGELLLWELLDVLSDVAEFAGRWAVWSATLVLLVRTLAGATGRFRLVALGLGLTGVLAAVLRLFAGGPLLSASILLAKATICAKLMIIAGQGRDGRFSAATVVIGWTALLVPQIYSLLQAGRPTFDGLTLAVHAIGGLTVVWAARTAHELATPGPRTAHDGAAAGPRTAHEGAAVAGPGVAAPATRRTPWLLTAATVVLVLPMAVGSERDARLTYTAADESCRDRLRPAAGLGPEERRRSFLCLARGGTFAAATMFPEDLADQRVLAYGTELCALPGDRERHALHERAGGTADSIELAAALEYLCPGIVARQNAEAGRRQAERDLEEALWKALANARCADPWPGVRARRQGTAAYMLFEGGGYAVFDDRDDSAGEPGYLYDESDDVADLFDAGQDGFIDAVGSAAAIVTDEENSAMCMTVKAFDRAPPLRLTGWDHVVEVGITSRSGRLVVPAYPEGGDSGAVAPLPGLAVAGPGRYRLRVHTRTRPWDENDPRAPLEEHLLVVFPGRSAEKVVHRPRG
;
A
#
# COMPACT_ATOMS: atom_id res chain seq x y z
N MET A 1 -26.83 9.91 -6.76
CA MET A 1 -26.46 8.96 -7.83
C MET A 1 -27.65 8.49 -8.65
N TRP A 2 -28.69 7.90 -8.04
CA TRP A 2 -29.91 7.43 -8.72
C TRP A 2 -30.59 8.47 -9.65
N GLN A 3 -30.68 9.73 -9.23
CA GLN A 3 -31.24 10.81 -10.06
C GLN A 3 -30.39 11.17 -11.29
N ILE A 4 -29.09 10.87 -11.28
CA ILE A 4 -28.16 11.13 -12.40
C ILE A 4 -28.24 9.98 -13.42
N LEU A 5 -28.44 8.76 -12.93
CA LEU A 5 -28.59 7.55 -13.75
C LEU A 5 -29.96 7.44 -14.44
N ARG A 6 -30.99 8.13 -13.94
CA ARG A 6 -32.23 8.34 -14.69
C ARG A 6 -31.90 9.20 -15.91
N GLY A 7 -31.69 8.55 -17.05
CA GLY A 7 -31.43 9.23 -18.32
C GLY A 7 -32.51 10.29 -18.61
N PRO A 8 -32.17 11.37 -19.33
CA PRO A 8 -33.14 12.40 -19.65
C PRO A 8 -34.32 11.78 -20.41
N ALA A 9 -35.53 12.26 -20.13
CA ALA A 9 -36.72 11.92 -20.90
C ALA A 9 -36.43 12.23 -22.37
N VAL A 10 -36.45 11.18 -23.20
CA VAL A 10 -36.06 11.17 -24.62
C VAL A 10 -36.55 12.44 -25.34
N PRO A 11 -35.68 13.31 -25.88
CA PRO A 11 -36.13 14.39 -26.73
C PRO A 11 -36.66 13.81 -28.04
N ARG A 12 -37.89 14.17 -28.40
CA ARG A 12 -38.44 13.89 -29.73
C ARG A 12 -37.62 14.64 -30.80
N ALA A 13 -37.25 13.89 -31.83
CA ALA A 13 -36.72 14.30 -33.14
C ALA A 13 -35.26 14.80 -33.22
N GLY A 14 -34.33 13.84 -33.29
CA GLY A 14 -32.97 14.02 -33.79
C GLY A 14 -32.01 12.97 -33.20
N ALA A 15 -31.52 12.03 -34.01
CA ALA A 15 -30.52 11.07 -33.54
C ALA A 15 -29.21 11.82 -33.22
N PRO A 16 -28.65 11.69 -32.01
CA PRO A 16 -27.38 12.34 -31.66
C PRO A 16 -26.24 11.81 -32.55
N PRO A 17 -25.18 12.61 -32.77
CA PRO A 17 -23.99 12.17 -33.50
C PRO A 17 -23.40 10.90 -32.88
N ARG A 18 -22.88 9.99 -33.71
CA ARG A 18 -22.31 8.70 -33.26
C ARG A 18 -21.24 8.87 -32.16
N ASP A 19 -20.40 9.89 -32.28
CA ASP A 19 -19.33 10.18 -31.32
C ASP A 19 -19.89 10.50 -29.91
N VAL A 20 -21.02 11.20 -29.84
CA VAL A 20 -21.69 11.54 -28.58
C VAL A 20 -22.31 10.29 -27.94
N VAL A 21 -22.88 9.40 -28.75
CA VAL A 21 -23.44 8.12 -28.27
C VAL A 21 -22.34 7.23 -27.67
N TRP A 22 -21.22 7.09 -28.37
CA TRP A 22 -20.08 6.31 -27.88
C TRP A 22 -19.45 6.90 -26.65
N LEU A 23 -19.25 8.22 -26.61
CA LEU A 23 -18.72 8.90 -25.42
C LEU A 23 -19.61 8.67 -24.21
N ARG A 24 -20.93 8.80 -24.38
CA ARG A 24 -21.90 8.56 -23.30
C ARG A 24 -21.82 7.13 -22.79
N ARG A 25 -21.71 6.13 -23.69
CA ARG A 25 -21.55 4.73 -23.30
C ARG A 25 -20.26 4.49 -22.52
N LEU A 26 -19.15 5.04 -22.99
CA LEU A 26 -17.85 4.90 -22.32
C LEU A 26 -17.83 5.57 -20.94
N LEU A 27 -18.42 6.76 -20.79
CA LEU A 27 -18.53 7.41 -19.48
C LEU A 27 -19.41 6.61 -18.49
N TYR A 28 -20.49 5.95 -18.96
CA TYR A 28 -21.26 5.06 -18.09
C TYR A 28 -20.55 3.74 -17.81
N ALA A 29 -19.77 3.22 -18.77
CA ALA A 29 -18.93 2.05 -18.55
C ALA A 29 -17.82 2.34 -17.53
N ASP A 30 -17.23 3.54 -17.56
CA ASP A 30 -16.26 4.04 -16.57
C ASP A 30 -16.90 4.15 -15.18
N VAL A 31 -18.10 4.75 -15.09
CA VAL A 31 -18.89 4.82 -13.84
C VAL A 31 -19.24 3.42 -13.30
N ALA A 32 -19.67 2.50 -14.16
CA ALA A 32 -19.95 1.12 -13.77
C ALA A 32 -18.67 0.40 -13.35
N GLY A 33 -17.55 0.69 -14.03
CA GLY A 33 -16.21 0.23 -13.70
C GLY A 33 -15.85 0.57 -12.26
N GLU A 34 -15.84 1.85 -11.94
CA GLU A 34 -15.46 2.33 -10.61
C GLU A 34 -16.42 1.88 -9.49
N LEU A 35 -17.70 1.58 -9.80
CA LEU A 35 -18.70 1.18 -8.79
C LEU A 35 -18.86 -0.33 -8.60
N LEU A 36 -18.64 -1.14 -9.64
CA LEU A 36 -18.96 -2.57 -9.64
C LEU A 36 -17.74 -3.45 -9.89
N LEU A 37 -16.73 -2.91 -10.57
CA LEU A 37 -15.64 -3.73 -11.11
C LEU A 37 -14.64 -4.10 -10.01
N TRP A 38 -14.48 -3.30 -8.94
CA TRP A 38 -13.65 -3.65 -7.78
C TRP A 38 -14.00 -5.03 -7.19
N GLU A 39 -15.29 -5.38 -7.09
CA GLU A 39 -15.75 -6.69 -6.60
C GLU A 39 -15.56 -7.83 -7.61
N LEU A 40 -15.47 -7.51 -8.91
CA LEU A 40 -15.35 -8.50 -9.99
C LEU A 40 -13.90 -8.73 -10.43
N LEU A 41 -13.01 -7.78 -10.13
CA LEU A 41 -11.61 -7.74 -10.58
C LEU A 41 -10.64 -8.45 -9.66
N ASP A 42 -11.02 -8.78 -8.41
CA ASP A 42 -10.24 -9.68 -7.54
C ASP A 42 -9.92 -11.04 -8.22
N VAL A 43 -10.62 -11.38 -9.30
CA VAL A 43 -10.43 -12.61 -10.09
C VAL A 43 -9.54 -12.41 -11.34
N LEU A 44 -9.33 -11.17 -11.79
CA LEU A 44 -8.52 -10.85 -12.97
C LEU A 44 -7.08 -10.51 -12.57
N SER A 45 -6.10 -10.73 -13.45
CA SER A 45 -4.74 -10.31 -13.17
C SER A 45 -4.63 -8.78 -13.15
N ASP A 46 -3.83 -8.25 -12.22
CA ASP A 46 -3.59 -6.80 -12.06
C ASP A 46 -3.25 -6.09 -13.38
N VAL A 47 -2.52 -6.80 -14.26
CA VAL A 47 -2.13 -6.31 -15.59
C VAL A 47 -3.34 -6.13 -16.52
N ALA A 48 -4.29 -7.06 -16.52
CA ALA A 48 -5.47 -7.02 -17.38
C ALA A 48 -6.44 -5.91 -16.93
N GLU A 49 -6.62 -5.75 -15.63
CA GLU A 49 -7.38 -4.64 -15.05
C GLU A 49 -6.78 -3.30 -15.49
N PHE A 50 -5.47 -3.14 -15.25
CA PHE A 50 -4.76 -1.92 -15.54
C PHE A 50 -4.86 -1.55 -17.02
N ALA A 51 -4.60 -2.50 -17.92
CA ALA A 51 -4.71 -2.29 -19.36
C ALA A 51 -6.13 -1.90 -19.79
N GLY A 52 -7.14 -2.58 -19.27
CA GLY A 52 -8.55 -2.30 -19.56
C GLY A 52 -8.95 -0.89 -19.14
N ARG A 53 -8.60 -0.49 -17.91
CA ARG A 53 -8.89 0.85 -17.38
C ARG A 53 -8.28 1.96 -18.23
N TRP A 54 -7.01 1.82 -18.59
CA TRP A 54 -6.31 2.82 -19.41
C TRP A 54 -6.82 2.86 -20.86
N ALA A 55 -7.24 1.74 -21.43
CA ALA A 55 -7.86 1.70 -22.75
C ALA A 55 -9.20 2.45 -22.77
N VAL A 56 -10.07 2.20 -21.78
CA VAL A 56 -11.37 2.89 -21.62
C VAL A 56 -11.16 4.39 -21.41
N TRP A 57 -10.22 4.77 -20.54
CA TRP A 57 -9.90 6.18 -20.29
C TRP A 57 -9.37 6.89 -21.54
N SER A 58 -8.49 6.24 -22.31
CA SER A 58 -7.94 6.80 -23.56
C SER A 58 -9.01 7.04 -24.61
N ALA A 59 -9.90 6.06 -24.81
CA ALA A 59 -11.02 6.19 -25.73
C ALA A 59 -11.98 7.31 -25.29
N THR A 60 -12.26 7.39 -23.99
CA THR A 60 -13.08 8.44 -23.38
C THR A 60 -12.47 9.81 -23.62
N LEU A 61 -11.17 9.98 -23.34
CA LEU A 61 -10.42 11.22 -23.55
C LEU A 61 -10.50 11.70 -25.00
N VAL A 62 -10.24 10.82 -25.96
CA VAL A 62 -10.27 11.14 -27.41
C VAL A 62 -11.65 11.66 -27.81
N LEU A 63 -12.71 10.94 -27.43
CA LEU A 63 -14.08 11.32 -27.78
C LEU A 63 -14.54 12.57 -27.05
N LEU A 64 -14.14 12.75 -25.80
CA LEU A 64 -14.50 13.91 -25.01
C LEU A 64 -13.90 15.17 -25.62
N VAL A 65 -12.61 15.17 -25.95
CA VAL A 65 -11.94 16.29 -26.64
C VAL A 65 -12.55 16.57 -28.02
N ARG A 66 -12.91 15.52 -28.77
CA ARG A 66 -13.52 15.66 -30.11
C ARG A 66 -14.94 16.23 -30.05
N THR A 67 -15.71 15.87 -29.03
CA THR A 67 -17.11 16.30 -28.89
C THR A 67 -17.27 17.71 -28.30
N LEU A 68 -16.25 18.27 -27.64
CA LEU A 68 -16.29 19.64 -27.09
C LEU A 68 -16.49 20.69 -28.18
N ALA A 69 -17.70 21.25 -28.26
CA ALA A 69 -18.06 22.37 -29.12
C ALA A 69 -17.42 23.67 -28.59
N GLY A 70 -17.07 24.60 -29.50
CA GLY A 70 -16.45 25.89 -29.14
C GLY A 70 -14.94 25.84 -28.84
N ALA A 71 -14.33 24.66 -28.78
CA ALA A 71 -12.87 24.52 -28.69
C ALA A 71 -12.19 24.66 -30.07
N THR A 72 -11.08 25.41 -30.13
CA THR A 72 -10.27 25.51 -31.35
C THR A 72 -9.56 24.19 -31.66
N GLY A 73 -9.21 23.94 -32.92
CA GLY A 73 -8.47 22.73 -33.29
C GLY A 73 -7.13 22.56 -32.54
N ARG A 74 -6.43 23.67 -32.29
CA ARG A 74 -5.19 23.69 -31.49
C ARG A 74 -5.43 23.29 -30.04
N PHE A 75 -6.50 23.78 -29.43
CA PHE A 75 -6.88 23.42 -28.08
C PHE A 75 -7.12 21.91 -27.95
N ARG A 76 -7.87 21.34 -28.91
CA ARG A 76 -8.14 19.90 -28.93
C ARG A 76 -6.87 19.07 -29.08
N LEU A 77 -5.98 19.47 -29.99
CA LEU A 77 -4.71 18.75 -30.23
C LEU A 77 -3.80 18.76 -28.99
N VAL A 78 -3.68 19.90 -28.31
CA VAL A 78 -2.87 20.02 -27.08
C VAL A 78 -3.47 19.20 -25.92
N ALA A 79 -4.79 19.29 -25.70
CA ALA A 79 -5.47 18.52 -24.66
C ALA A 79 -5.31 17.01 -24.88
N LEU A 80 -5.42 16.56 -26.14
CA LEU A 80 -5.24 15.15 -26.50
C LEU A 80 -3.79 14.70 -26.31
N GLY A 81 -2.81 15.48 -26.77
CA GLY A 81 -1.39 15.15 -26.61
C GLY A 81 -1.02 14.97 -25.14
N LEU A 82 -1.41 15.94 -24.30
CA LEU A 82 -1.15 15.90 -22.86
C LEU A 82 -1.81 14.69 -22.18
N GLY A 83 -3.06 14.39 -22.51
CA GLY A 83 -3.76 13.26 -21.90
C GLY A 83 -3.20 11.90 -22.35
N LEU A 84 -2.88 11.73 -23.64
CA LEU A 84 -2.24 10.50 -24.14
C LEU A 84 -0.82 10.31 -23.60
N THR A 85 -0.10 11.39 -23.35
CA THR A 85 1.22 11.33 -22.70
C THR A 85 1.10 10.78 -21.28
N GLY A 86 0.05 11.17 -20.56
CA GLY A 86 -0.28 10.60 -19.24
C GLY A 86 -0.62 9.11 -19.27
N VAL A 87 -1.33 8.65 -20.30
CA VAL A 87 -1.64 7.21 -20.50
C VAL A 87 -0.36 6.43 -20.78
N LEU A 88 0.44 6.90 -21.74
CA LEU A 88 1.67 6.24 -22.15
C LEU A 88 2.63 6.08 -20.97
N ALA A 89 2.70 7.10 -20.10
CA ALA A 89 3.45 7.07 -18.87
C ALA A 89 3.04 5.97 -17.90
N ALA A 90 1.72 5.83 -17.69
CA ALA A 90 1.20 4.82 -16.79
C ALA A 90 1.52 3.41 -17.31
N VAL A 91 1.43 3.20 -18.62
CA VAL A 91 1.85 1.95 -19.26
C VAL A 91 3.36 1.74 -19.13
N LEU A 92 4.18 2.75 -19.41
CA LEU A 92 5.64 2.67 -19.27
C LEU A 92 6.08 2.35 -17.84
N ARG A 93 5.35 2.83 -16.83
CA ARG A 93 5.63 2.52 -15.41
C ARG A 93 5.54 1.02 -15.10
N LEU A 94 4.72 0.26 -15.82
CA LEU A 94 4.67 -1.20 -15.65
C LEU A 94 5.93 -1.91 -16.17
N PHE A 95 6.66 -1.30 -17.10
CA PHE A 95 7.81 -1.91 -17.76
C PHE A 95 9.15 -1.33 -17.29
N ALA A 96 9.15 -0.08 -16.81
CA ALA A 96 10.31 0.55 -16.22
C ALA A 96 10.38 0.14 -14.74
N GLY A 97 11.05 -0.98 -14.45
CA GLY A 97 11.29 -1.49 -13.10
C GLY A 97 12.26 -0.62 -12.29
N GLY A 98 12.04 0.71 -12.24
CA GLY A 98 12.87 1.64 -11.49
C GLY A 98 12.23 3.03 -11.29
N PRO A 99 12.69 3.82 -10.30
CA PRO A 99 12.09 5.07 -9.87
C PRO A 99 12.51 6.22 -10.77
N LEU A 100 11.85 6.35 -11.92
CA LEU A 100 11.86 7.61 -12.68
C LEU A 100 10.96 8.65 -12.01
N LEU A 101 11.29 9.03 -10.78
CA LEU A 101 10.53 9.96 -9.94
C LEU A 101 10.30 11.30 -10.66
N SER A 102 11.32 11.78 -11.38
CA SER A 102 11.24 12.98 -12.23
C SER A 102 10.28 12.83 -13.42
N ALA A 103 10.28 11.69 -14.09
CA ALA A 103 9.35 11.41 -15.19
C ALA A 103 7.91 11.29 -14.66
N SER A 104 7.71 10.60 -13.55
CA SER A 104 6.38 10.41 -12.95
C SER A 104 5.69 11.74 -12.62
N ILE A 105 6.45 12.74 -12.11
CA ILE A 105 5.93 14.07 -11.79
C ILE A 105 5.52 14.84 -13.05
N LEU A 106 6.35 14.82 -14.11
CA LEU A 106 6.03 15.49 -15.37
C LEU A 106 4.78 14.89 -16.03
N LEU A 107 4.61 13.58 -15.88
CA LEU A 107 3.51 12.82 -16.49
C LEU A 107 2.20 13.00 -15.72
N ALA A 108 2.27 13.06 -14.38
CA ALA A 108 1.14 13.46 -13.54
C ALA A 108 0.67 14.88 -13.90
N LYS A 109 1.62 15.82 -14.08
CA LYS A 109 1.32 17.19 -14.51
C LYS A 109 0.64 17.23 -15.88
N ALA A 110 1.10 16.43 -16.85
CA ALA A 110 0.47 16.36 -18.17
C ALA A 110 -1.00 15.91 -18.08
N THR A 111 -1.28 14.88 -17.29
CA THR A 111 -2.65 14.37 -17.06
C THR A 111 -3.55 15.43 -16.40
N ILE A 112 -3.03 16.13 -15.40
CA ILE A 112 -3.74 17.23 -14.72
C ILE A 112 -4.04 18.35 -15.73
N CYS A 113 -3.07 18.78 -16.53
CA CYS A 113 -3.26 19.80 -17.56
C CYS A 113 -4.32 19.40 -18.59
N ALA A 114 -4.35 18.14 -19.02
CA ALA A 114 -5.39 17.64 -19.92
C ALA A 114 -6.79 17.72 -19.29
N LYS A 115 -6.94 17.31 -18.02
CA LYS A 115 -8.21 17.42 -17.28
C LYS A 115 -8.64 18.88 -17.09
N LEU A 116 -7.72 19.78 -16.76
CA LEU A 116 -7.96 21.24 -16.66
C LEU A 116 -8.54 21.78 -17.97
N MET A 117 -7.92 21.43 -19.09
CA MET A 117 -8.39 21.85 -20.41
C MET A 117 -9.77 21.27 -20.70
N ILE A 118 -10.00 20.00 -20.42
CA ILE A 118 -11.31 19.36 -20.61
C ILE A 118 -12.41 20.10 -19.84
N ILE A 119 -12.23 20.36 -18.55
CA ILE A 119 -13.23 21.03 -17.71
C ILE A 119 -13.46 22.47 -18.18
N ALA A 120 -12.38 23.17 -18.57
CA ALA A 120 -12.48 24.50 -19.16
C ALA A 120 -13.16 24.51 -20.55
N GLY A 121 -13.05 23.42 -21.30
CA GLY A 121 -13.78 23.19 -22.55
C GLY A 121 -15.26 22.97 -22.30
N GLN A 122 -15.61 22.14 -21.30
CA GLN A 122 -17.01 21.91 -20.88
C GLN A 122 -17.70 23.23 -20.50
N GLY A 123 -17.01 24.11 -19.78
CA GLY A 123 -17.55 25.44 -19.44
C GLY A 123 -17.79 26.37 -20.63
N ARG A 124 -17.09 26.18 -21.77
CA ARG A 124 -17.26 26.97 -22.99
C ARG A 124 -18.28 26.40 -23.96
N ASP A 125 -18.51 25.10 -23.91
CA ASP A 125 -19.37 24.36 -24.81
C ASP A 125 -20.86 24.77 -24.70
N GLY A 126 -21.28 25.23 -23.52
CA GLY A 126 -22.64 25.70 -23.26
C GLY A 126 -23.69 24.59 -23.11
N ARG A 127 -23.36 23.33 -23.43
CA ARG A 127 -24.20 22.16 -23.11
C ARG A 127 -24.11 21.72 -21.65
N PHE A 128 -22.98 21.95 -21.00
CA PHE A 128 -22.73 21.48 -19.64
C PHE A 128 -23.20 22.50 -18.61
N SER A 129 -23.83 22.03 -17.54
CA SER A 129 -24.25 22.88 -16.45
C SER A 129 -23.05 23.39 -15.65
N ALA A 130 -23.22 24.55 -15.00
CA ALA A 130 -22.22 25.08 -14.07
C ALA A 130 -21.91 24.08 -12.94
N ALA A 131 -22.91 23.30 -12.49
CA ALA A 131 -22.74 22.27 -11.47
C ALA A 131 -21.77 21.16 -11.94
N THR A 132 -21.92 20.65 -13.17
CA THR A 132 -21.00 19.64 -13.72
C THR A 132 -19.57 20.17 -13.80
N VAL A 133 -19.40 21.41 -14.25
CA VAL A 133 -18.08 22.06 -14.32
C VAL A 133 -17.47 22.22 -12.92
N VAL A 134 -18.24 22.67 -11.93
CA VAL A 134 -17.78 22.82 -10.53
C VAL A 134 -17.40 21.48 -9.91
N ILE A 135 -18.19 20.42 -10.13
CA ILE A 135 -17.88 19.07 -9.64
C ILE A 135 -16.58 18.59 -10.29
N GLY A 136 -16.40 18.83 -11.60
CA GLY A 136 -15.15 18.50 -12.30
C GLY A 136 -13.93 19.21 -11.70
N TRP A 137 -14.03 20.52 -11.43
CA TRP A 137 -12.97 21.27 -10.75
C TRP A 137 -12.66 20.73 -9.35
N THR A 138 -13.70 20.37 -8.60
CA THR A 138 -13.55 19.83 -7.25
C THR A 138 -12.87 18.46 -7.27
N ALA A 139 -13.33 17.56 -8.14
CA ALA A 139 -12.74 16.23 -8.35
C ALA A 139 -11.27 16.31 -8.79
N LEU A 140 -10.89 17.37 -9.50
CA LEU A 140 -9.51 17.59 -9.93
C LEU A 140 -8.62 18.19 -8.83
N LEU A 141 -9.09 19.21 -8.12
CA LEU A 141 -8.27 19.99 -7.18
C LEU A 141 -8.10 19.32 -5.82
N VAL A 142 -9.15 18.67 -5.30
CA VAL A 142 -9.12 18.11 -3.94
C VAL A 142 -8.04 17.03 -3.77
N PRO A 143 -7.85 16.06 -4.69
CA PRO A 143 -6.74 15.10 -4.58
C PRO A 143 -5.35 15.77 -4.56
N GLN A 144 -5.17 16.85 -5.32
CA GLN A 144 -3.87 17.53 -5.43
C GLN A 144 -3.55 18.34 -4.18
N ILE A 145 -4.54 19.06 -3.66
CA ILE A 145 -4.43 19.78 -2.38
C ILE A 145 -4.16 18.77 -1.25
N TYR A 146 -4.85 17.63 -1.29
CA TYR A 146 -4.63 16.54 -0.34
C TYR A 146 -3.20 15.99 -0.39
N SER A 147 -2.68 15.62 -1.56
CA SER A 147 -1.29 15.15 -1.70
C SER A 147 -0.27 16.17 -1.21
N LEU A 148 -0.52 17.46 -1.42
CA LEU A 148 0.33 18.54 -0.90
C LEU A 148 0.24 18.70 0.62
N LEU A 149 -0.94 18.51 1.22
CA LEU A 149 -1.12 18.57 2.67
C LEU A 149 -0.50 17.36 3.39
N GLN A 150 -0.41 16.22 2.70
CA GLN A 150 0.25 15.01 3.21
C GLN A 150 1.78 15.08 3.14
N ALA A 151 2.34 15.87 2.23
CA ALA A 151 3.79 16.06 2.15
C ALA A 151 4.31 16.74 3.44
N GLY A 152 4.83 15.94 4.37
CA GLY A 152 5.43 16.40 5.62
C GLY A 152 4.60 16.19 6.90
N ARG A 153 3.54 15.36 6.88
CA ARG A 153 2.79 14.99 8.10
C ARG A 153 2.68 13.47 8.25
N PRO A 154 2.70 12.94 9.48
CA PRO A 154 2.47 11.51 9.72
C PRO A 154 1.07 11.11 9.25
N THR A 155 0.98 9.91 8.68
CA THR A 155 -0.23 9.29 8.14
C THR A 155 -1.33 9.27 9.19
N PHE A 156 -2.45 9.94 8.90
CA PHE A 156 -3.66 9.93 9.72
C PHE A 156 -4.70 8.98 9.10
N ASP A 157 -5.20 8.01 9.85
CA ASP A 157 -6.11 6.98 9.31
C ASP A 157 -7.49 7.51 8.87
N GLY A 158 -7.95 8.63 9.43
CA GLY A 158 -9.20 9.27 8.98
C GLY A 158 -9.14 9.83 7.55
N LEU A 159 -7.94 9.99 6.99
CA LEU A 159 -7.74 10.59 5.66
C LEU A 159 -8.03 9.61 4.51
N THR A 160 -7.93 8.29 4.73
CA THR A 160 -8.18 7.27 3.70
C THR A 160 -9.65 7.28 3.27
N LEU A 161 -10.57 7.47 4.23
CA LEU A 161 -12.00 7.65 3.98
C LEU A 161 -12.28 8.91 3.14
N ALA A 162 -11.53 9.99 3.38
CA ALA A 162 -11.66 11.22 2.59
C ALA A 162 -11.20 11.00 1.14
N VAL A 163 -10.11 10.26 0.90
CA VAL A 163 -9.64 9.91 -0.45
C VAL A 163 -10.68 9.08 -1.20
N HIS A 164 -11.30 8.10 -0.56
CA HIS A 164 -12.38 7.31 -1.16
C HIS A 164 -13.62 8.16 -1.46
N ALA A 165 -14.01 9.08 -0.56
CA ALA A 165 -15.09 10.03 -0.80
C ALA A 165 -14.79 10.95 -2.00
N ILE A 166 -13.53 11.35 -2.20
CA ILE A 166 -13.09 12.15 -3.34
C ILE A 166 -13.14 11.35 -4.65
N GLY A 167 -12.82 10.06 -4.62
CA GLY A 167 -13.02 9.15 -5.76
C GLY A 167 -14.46 9.19 -6.28
N GLY A 168 -15.43 9.22 -5.36
CA GLY A 168 -16.85 9.37 -5.68
C GLY A 168 -17.19 10.65 -6.48
N LEU A 169 -16.47 11.76 -6.29
CA LEU A 169 -16.69 12.99 -7.07
C LEU A 169 -16.34 12.83 -8.54
N THR A 170 -15.33 12.02 -8.86
CA THR A 170 -14.96 11.72 -10.26
C THR A 170 -16.05 10.90 -10.94
N VAL A 171 -16.61 9.91 -10.24
CA VAL A 171 -17.75 9.10 -10.71
C VAL A 171 -18.98 9.99 -10.94
N VAL A 172 -19.29 10.89 -10.01
CA VAL A 172 -20.39 11.84 -10.14
C VAL A 172 -20.18 12.78 -11.33
N TRP A 173 -18.96 13.31 -11.51
CA TRP A 173 -18.63 14.16 -12.66
C TRP A 173 -18.80 13.42 -13.99
N ALA A 174 -18.29 12.19 -14.10
CA ALA A 174 -18.41 11.36 -15.30
C ALA A 174 -19.87 11.06 -15.65
N ALA A 175 -20.66 10.65 -14.65
CA ALA A 175 -22.09 10.37 -14.82
C ALA A 175 -22.88 11.62 -15.26
N ARG A 176 -22.62 12.78 -14.67
CA ARG A 176 -23.26 14.04 -15.06
C ARG A 176 -22.84 14.49 -16.46
N THR A 177 -21.56 14.36 -16.79
CA THR A 177 -21.04 14.65 -18.13
C THR A 177 -21.76 13.78 -19.18
N ALA A 178 -21.90 12.48 -18.90
CA ALA A 178 -22.63 11.54 -19.75
C ALA A 178 -24.12 11.90 -19.90
N HIS A 179 -24.74 12.37 -18.83
CA HIS A 179 -26.14 12.80 -18.81
C HIS A 179 -26.36 14.06 -19.66
N GLU A 180 -25.54 15.10 -19.46
CA GLU A 180 -25.72 16.41 -20.09
C GLU A 180 -25.33 16.42 -21.58
N LEU A 181 -24.47 15.50 -22.02
CA LEU A 181 -24.14 15.27 -23.43
C LEU A 181 -25.36 14.95 -24.32
N ALA A 182 -26.46 14.48 -23.74
CA ALA A 182 -27.70 14.21 -24.46
C ALA A 182 -28.52 15.49 -24.76
N THR A 183 -28.16 16.63 -24.17
CA THR A 183 -28.85 17.90 -24.38
C THR A 183 -28.45 18.48 -25.73
N PRO A 184 -29.40 18.86 -26.61
CA PRO A 184 -29.09 19.56 -27.84
C PRO A 184 -28.26 20.80 -27.54
N GLY A 185 -27.16 20.99 -28.28
CA GLY A 185 -26.35 22.20 -28.17
C GLY A 185 -27.19 23.44 -28.45
N PRO A 186 -26.84 24.60 -27.86
CA PRO A 186 -27.46 25.86 -28.24
C PRO A 186 -27.28 26.02 -29.74
N ARG A 187 -28.38 25.91 -30.49
CA ARG A 187 -28.39 26.11 -31.94
C ARG A 187 -27.80 27.49 -32.19
N THR A 188 -26.59 27.54 -32.73
CA THR A 188 -26.02 28.79 -33.24
C THR A 188 -27.00 29.30 -34.27
N ALA A 189 -27.70 30.38 -33.94
CA ALA A 189 -28.77 30.97 -34.75
C ALA A 189 -28.28 31.56 -36.10
N HIS A 190 -27.12 31.12 -36.59
CA HIS A 190 -26.48 31.64 -37.79
C HIS A 190 -26.80 30.90 -39.09
N ASP A 191 -27.42 29.71 -39.05
CA ASP A 191 -27.70 28.94 -40.27
C ASP A 191 -29.13 29.08 -40.81
N GLY A 192 -29.89 30.11 -40.39
CA GLY A 192 -31.32 30.27 -40.72
C GLY A 192 -31.72 31.52 -41.49
N ALA A 193 -30.78 32.33 -42.00
CA ALA A 193 -31.09 33.54 -42.78
C ALA A 193 -30.67 33.39 -44.24
N ALA A 194 -31.19 32.39 -44.93
CA ALA A 194 -31.12 32.27 -46.39
C ALA A 194 -32.55 32.20 -46.97
N ALA A 195 -33.04 33.39 -47.33
CA ALA A 195 -33.92 33.73 -48.45
C ALA A 195 -35.03 32.74 -48.91
N GLY A 196 -36.29 33.16 -48.76
CA GLY A 196 -37.45 32.72 -49.54
C GLY A 196 -38.60 33.73 -49.41
N PRO A 197 -39.37 34.05 -50.48
CA PRO A 197 -39.84 35.42 -50.74
C PRO A 197 -41.26 35.75 -50.24
N ARG A 198 -41.46 37.06 -50.08
CA ARG A 198 -42.72 37.84 -50.08
C ARG A 198 -43.95 37.11 -50.62
N THR A 199 -44.99 37.02 -49.79
CA THR A 199 -46.37 37.31 -50.21
C THR A 199 -47.00 38.31 -49.23
N ALA A 200 -47.69 39.27 -49.82
CA ALA A 200 -48.29 40.41 -49.15
C ALA A 200 -49.64 40.05 -48.50
N HIS A 201 -49.90 40.57 -47.31
CA HIS A 201 -51.21 41.09 -46.93
C HIS A 201 -51.07 42.11 -45.79
N GLU A 202 -51.10 43.37 -46.19
CA GLU A 202 -51.99 44.45 -45.71
C GLU A 202 -52.65 44.33 -44.33
N GLY A 203 -52.43 45.33 -43.45
CA GLY A 203 -53.31 45.61 -42.30
C GLY A 203 -52.69 46.37 -41.12
N ALA A 204 -52.73 47.71 -41.18
CA ALA A 204 -52.82 48.71 -40.09
C ALA A 204 -51.97 48.53 -38.79
N ALA A 205 -50.90 49.29 -38.57
CA ALA A 205 -50.87 50.68 -38.05
C ALA A 205 -51.33 50.86 -36.58
N VAL A 206 -50.38 50.94 -35.64
CA VAL A 206 -50.33 51.97 -34.57
C VAL A 206 -48.86 52.25 -34.23
N ALA A 207 -48.50 53.53 -34.26
CA ALA A 207 -47.18 54.08 -33.96
C ALA A 207 -47.04 54.46 -32.47
N GLY A 208 -45.81 54.40 -31.95
CA GLY A 208 -45.42 55.13 -30.73
C GLY A 208 -44.02 54.73 -30.23
N PRO A 209 -43.18 55.68 -29.74
CA PRO A 209 -41.77 55.71 -30.11
C PRO A 209 -40.79 55.48 -28.95
N GLY A 210 -39.59 55.01 -29.31
CA GLY A 210 -38.36 55.65 -28.82
C GLY A 210 -37.50 54.90 -27.81
N VAL A 211 -36.21 54.87 -28.17
CA VAL A 211 -35.04 55.06 -27.28
C VAL A 211 -34.26 53.82 -26.81
N ALA A 212 -32.96 53.90 -27.12
CA ALA A 212 -31.77 53.38 -26.44
C ALA A 212 -31.12 52.05 -26.87
N ALA A 213 -29.84 52.23 -27.25
CA ALA A 213 -28.74 51.33 -27.50
C ALA A 213 -28.52 50.19 -26.46
N PRO A 214 -27.77 49.13 -26.83
CA PRO A 214 -27.51 47.99 -25.96
C PRO A 214 -26.43 48.33 -24.91
N ALA A 215 -26.84 48.40 -23.64
CA ALA A 215 -25.91 48.39 -22.53
C ALA A 215 -25.37 46.97 -22.30
N THR A 216 -24.05 46.86 -22.36
CA THR A 216 -23.26 45.69 -21.96
C THR A 216 -23.52 45.36 -20.50
N ARG A 217 -24.39 44.38 -20.25
CA ARG A 217 -24.67 43.88 -18.90
C ARG A 217 -23.54 42.94 -18.46
N ARG A 218 -22.45 43.54 -17.97
CA ARG A 218 -21.51 42.86 -17.06
C ARG A 218 -22.31 42.43 -15.83
N THR A 219 -22.58 41.14 -15.71
CA THR A 219 -23.16 40.56 -14.50
C THR A 219 -22.02 40.36 -13.50
N PRO A 220 -22.08 40.99 -12.30
CA PRO A 220 -21.10 40.71 -11.26
C PRO A 220 -21.33 39.29 -10.74
N TRP A 221 -20.29 38.45 -10.82
CA TRP A 221 -20.23 37.18 -10.12
C TRP A 221 -20.23 37.46 -8.61
N LEU A 222 -21.42 37.42 -8.01
CA LEU A 222 -21.56 37.32 -6.56
C LEU A 222 -21.25 35.88 -6.16
N LEU A 223 -20.13 35.73 -5.46
CA LEU A 223 -19.75 34.58 -4.65
C LEU A 223 -20.94 34.15 -3.78
N THR A 224 -21.66 33.11 -4.22
CA THR A 224 -22.57 32.36 -3.37
C THR A 224 -21.80 31.15 -2.88
N ALA A 225 -21.34 31.26 -1.64
CA ALA A 225 -20.83 30.14 -0.87
C ALA A 225 -21.92 29.06 -0.82
N ALA A 226 -21.70 27.94 -1.50
CA ALA A 226 -22.53 26.77 -1.38
C ALA A 226 -22.22 26.10 -0.04
N THR A 227 -23.00 26.45 0.98
CA THR A 227 -23.13 25.66 2.19
C THR A 227 -23.83 24.35 1.81
N VAL A 228 -23.06 23.27 1.70
CA VAL A 228 -23.60 21.92 1.53
C VAL A 228 -24.24 21.52 2.86
N VAL A 229 -25.54 21.76 2.99
CA VAL A 229 -26.34 21.18 4.06
C VAL A 229 -26.49 19.70 3.78
N LEU A 230 -25.74 18.89 4.54
CA LEU A 230 -25.86 17.44 4.59
C LEU A 230 -27.21 17.11 5.23
N VAL A 231 -28.25 16.87 4.43
CA VAL A 231 -29.51 16.31 4.91
C VAL A 231 -29.28 14.81 5.10
N LEU A 232 -28.98 14.43 6.35
CA LEU A 232 -29.08 13.05 6.82
C LEU A 232 -30.54 12.59 6.70
N PRO A 233 -30.83 11.47 5.99
CA PRO A 233 -32.15 10.87 6.08
C PRO A 233 -32.26 10.21 7.45
N MET A 234 -32.99 10.83 8.36
CA MET A 234 -33.50 10.16 9.55
C MET A 234 -34.50 9.11 9.10
N ALA A 235 -34.04 7.86 9.02
CA ALA A 235 -34.87 6.69 8.84
C ALA A 235 -35.73 6.52 10.10
N VAL A 236 -37.01 6.88 10.03
CA VAL A 236 -38.02 6.45 10.99
C VAL A 236 -38.41 5.04 10.60
N GLY A 237 -37.68 4.06 11.15
CA GLY A 237 -38.00 2.64 11.10
C GLY A 237 -39.16 2.31 12.04
N SER A 238 -39.96 1.34 11.64
CA SER A 238 -41.16 0.88 12.35
C SER A 238 -40.82 0.20 13.68
N GLU A 239 -41.54 0.61 14.72
CA GLU A 239 -41.66 0.08 16.09
C GLU A 239 -41.71 -1.46 16.21
N ARG A 240 -40.58 -2.13 15.97
CA ARG A 240 -40.15 -3.42 16.54
C ARG A 240 -38.62 -3.46 16.64
N ASP A 241 -38.02 -2.31 16.95
CA ASP A 241 -36.57 -2.14 16.87
C ASP A 241 -35.84 -3.06 17.85
N ALA A 242 -34.90 -3.80 17.29
CA ALA A 242 -33.84 -4.46 18.04
C ALA A 242 -33.21 -3.43 18.98
N ARG A 243 -33.19 -3.70 20.29
CA ARG A 243 -32.49 -2.83 21.23
C ARG A 243 -31.00 -2.92 20.93
N LEU A 244 -30.47 -1.90 20.27
CA LEU A 244 -29.04 -1.67 20.08
C LEU A 244 -28.58 -0.73 21.19
N THR A 245 -27.83 -1.28 22.15
CA THR A 245 -27.30 -0.54 23.31
C THR A 245 -26.08 0.29 22.92
N TYR A 246 -25.35 -0.17 21.89
CA TYR A 246 -24.17 0.47 21.33
C TYR A 246 -24.25 0.47 19.80
N THR A 247 -23.89 1.58 19.18
CA THR A 247 -23.68 1.69 17.72
C THR A 247 -22.22 1.98 17.45
N ALA A 248 -21.74 1.66 16.24
CA ALA A 248 -20.35 1.91 15.84
C ALA A 248 -19.93 3.40 15.96
N ALA A 249 -20.89 4.32 16.11
CA ALA A 249 -20.69 5.75 16.29
C ALA A 249 -20.45 6.20 17.75
N ASP A 250 -20.57 5.30 18.76
CA ASP A 250 -20.27 5.64 20.15
C ASP A 250 -18.75 5.57 20.40
N GLU A 251 -18.04 6.59 19.93
CA GLU A 251 -16.58 6.74 20.04
C GLU A 251 -16.08 6.62 21.49
N SER A 252 -16.94 6.87 22.48
CA SER A 252 -16.57 6.85 23.90
C SER A 252 -16.50 5.45 24.53
N CYS A 253 -16.88 4.41 23.77
CA CYS A 253 -17.06 3.09 24.34
C CYS A 253 -15.74 2.40 24.69
N ARG A 254 -14.74 2.47 23.79
CA ARG A 254 -13.41 1.86 24.00
C ARG A 254 -12.64 2.53 25.13
N ASP A 255 -12.70 3.85 25.21
CA ASP A 255 -12.00 4.63 26.25
C ASP A 255 -12.48 4.31 27.68
N ARG A 256 -13.67 3.71 27.81
CA ARG A 256 -14.26 3.32 29.09
C ARG A 256 -14.07 1.84 29.42
N LEU A 257 -13.44 1.05 28.55
CA LEU A 257 -13.17 -0.35 28.83
C LEU A 257 -12.20 -0.50 30.00
N ARG A 258 -12.56 -1.37 30.94
CA ARG A 258 -11.73 -1.75 32.08
C ARG A 258 -11.43 -3.24 31.97
N PRO A 259 -10.32 -3.73 32.55
CA PRO A 259 -10.05 -5.17 32.59
C PRO A 259 -11.26 -5.97 33.07
N ALA A 260 -11.55 -7.12 32.46
CA ALA A 260 -12.71 -7.95 32.81
C ALA A 260 -12.68 -8.40 34.28
N ALA A 261 -11.47 -8.52 34.85
CA ALA A 261 -11.24 -8.79 36.25
C ALA A 261 -11.80 -7.65 37.14
N GLY A 262 -12.77 -7.99 37.99
CA GLY A 262 -13.39 -7.05 38.93
C GLY A 262 -14.67 -6.38 38.45
N LEU A 263 -15.09 -6.61 37.19
CA LEU A 263 -16.35 -6.09 36.67
C LEU A 263 -17.55 -6.98 37.03
N GLY A 264 -18.68 -6.34 37.32
CA GLY A 264 -19.95 -7.04 37.53
C GLY A 264 -20.44 -7.76 36.25
N PRO A 265 -21.30 -8.79 36.35
CA PRO A 265 -21.79 -9.53 35.18
C PRO A 265 -22.48 -8.64 34.13
N GLU A 266 -23.19 -7.60 34.57
CA GLU A 266 -23.89 -6.68 33.67
C GLU A 266 -22.91 -5.74 32.95
N GLU A 267 -21.95 -5.17 33.67
CA GLU A 267 -20.89 -4.33 33.09
C GLU A 267 -20.07 -5.12 32.08
N ARG A 268 -19.74 -6.38 32.38
CA ARG A 268 -19.05 -7.27 31.44
C ARG A 268 -19.84 -7.50 30.15
N ARG A 269 -21.15 -7.72 30.23
CA ARG A 269 -22.00 -7.85 29.02
C ARG A 269 -22.01 -6.56 28.19
N ARG A 270 -22.03 -5.39 28.84
CA ARG A 270 -21.94 -4.09 28.15
C ARG A 270 -20.58 -3.91 27.48
N SER A 271 -19.48 -4.25 28.16
CA SER A 271 -18.12 -4.21 27.59
C SER A 271 -17.94 -5.19 26.43
N PHE A 272 -18.55 -6.38 26.51
CA PHE A 272 -18.58 -7.30 25.37
C PHE A 272 -19.32 -6.70 24.18
N LEU A 273 -20.53 -6.18 24.38
CA LEU A 273 -21.31 -5.54 23.31
C LEU A 273 -20.59 -4.33 22.71
N CYS A 274 -19.89 -3.56 23.55
CA CYS A 274 -19.02 -2.47 23.13
C CYS A 274 -17.96 -2.91 22.12
N LEU A 275 -17.22 -3.98 22.43
CA LEU A 275 -16.19 -4.53 21.54
C LEU A 275 -16.80 -5.18 20.30
N ALA A 276 -17.90 -5.91 20.47
CA ALA A 276 -18.63 -6.58 19.40
C ALA A 276 -19.19 -5.62 18.34
N ARG A 277 -19.52 -4.38 18.73
CA ARG A 277 -20.05 -3.33 17.85
C ARG A 277 -19.01 -2.30 17.40
N GLY A 278 -17.82 -2.31 17.99
CA GLY A 278 -16.72 -1.46 17.57
C GLY A 278 -16.10 -1.97 16.27
N GLY A 279 -15.51 -1.07 15.48
CA GLY A 279 -14.80 -1.45 14.25
C GLY A 279 -13.53 -2.23 14.57
N THR A 280 -13.39 -3.44 14.06
CA THR A 280 -12.19 -4.29 14.10
C THR A 280 -10.99 -3.59 13.44
N PHE A 281 -9.78 -4.13 13.58
CA PHE A 281 -8.62 -3.69 12.81
C PHE A 281 -8.87 -3.76 11.28
N ALA A 282 -9.71 -4.70 10.83
CA ALA A 282 -10.20 -4.79 9.46
C ALA A 282 -11.34 -3.79 9.09
N ALA A 283 -11.59 -2.78 9.94
CA ALA A 283 -12.63 -1.76 9.78
C ALA A 283 -14.09 -2.26 9.64
N ALA A 284 -14.37 -3.53 9.93
CA ALA A 284 -15.72 -4.12 9.99
C ALA A 284 -16.20 -4.27 11.43
N THR A 285 -17.48 -4.50 11.67
CA THR A 285 -17.97 -4.87 13.01
C THR A 285 -17.79 -6.37 13.25
N MET A 286 -17.51 -6.79 14.49
CA MET A 286 -17.27 -8.19 14.82
C MET A 286 -18.47 -9.10 14.46
N PHE A 287 -19.70 -8.57 14.55
CA PHE A 287 -20.94 -9.22 14.15
C PHE A 287 -21.73 -8.32 13.20
N PRO A 288 -22.63 -8.86 12.36
CA PRO A 288 -23.50 -8.07 11.50
C PRO A 288 -24.21 -6.93 12.26
N GLU A 289 -24.18 -5.73 11.69
CA GLU A 289 -24.67 -4.51 12.35
C GLU A 289 -26.17 -4.58 12.68
N ASP A 290 -26.94 -5.33 11.89
CA ASP A 290 -28.38 -5.52 12.02
C ASP A 290 -28.78 -6.58 13.05
N LEU A 291 -27.83 -7.37 13.57
CA LEU A 291 -28.10 -8.36 14.59
C LEU A 291 -28.58 -7.66 15.88
N ALA A 292 -29.53 -8.23 16.62
CA ALA A 292 -29.95 -7.66 17.91
C ALA A 292 -28.93 -7.97 19.03
N ASP A 293 -28.74 -7.07 20.00
CA ASP A 293 -27.78 -7.27 21.10
C ASP A 293 -28.02 -8.57 21.89
N GLN A 294 -29.28 -8.97 22.07
CA GLN A 294 -29.60 -10.23 22.74
C GLN A 294 -29.09 -11.43 21.95
N ARG A 295 -29.12 -11.37 20.61
CA ARG A 295 -28.55 -12.41 19.75
C ARG A 295 -27.03 -12.39 19.80
N VAL A 296 -26.41 -11.22 19.78
CA VAL A 296 -24.95 -11.07 19.92
C VAL A 296 -24.46 -11.68 21.25
N LEU A 297 -25.16 -11.40 22.36
CA LEU A 297 -24.86 -11.99 23.67
C LEU A 297 -25.10 -13.50 23.73
N ALA A 298 -26.20 -14.00 23.15
CA ALA A 298 -26.47 -15.42 23.07
C ALA A 298 -25.37 -16.14 22.29
N TYR A 299 -24.97 -15.56 21.16
CA TYR A 299 -23.91 -16.09 20.32
C TYR A 299 -22.54 -16.07 21.00
N GLY A 300 -22.18 -14.98 21.66
CA GLY A 300 -20.97 -14.92 22.50
C GLY A 300 -20.97 -15.99 23.59
N THR A 301 -22.13 -16.32 24.15
CA THR A 301 -22.28 -17.41 25.14
C THR A 301 -22.09 -18.78 24.50
N GLU A 302 -22.59 -19.00 23.28
CA GLU A 302 -22.35 -20.23 22.51
C GLU A 302 -20.86 -20.40 22.18
N LEU A 303 -20.19 -19.33 21.76
CA LEU A 303 -18.75 -19.32 21.53
C LEU A 303 -17.98 -19.67 22.81
N CYS A 304 -18.41 -19.17 23.97
CA CYS A 304 -17.82 -19.56 25.25
C CYS A 304 -17.96 -21.05 25.56
N ALA A 305 -18.95 -21.77 25.02
CA ALA A 305 -19.12 -23.20 25.25
C ALA A 305 -18.14 -24.06 24.42
N LEU A 306 -17.48 -23.49 23.41
CA LEU A 306 -16.56 -24.20 22.53
C LEU A 306 -15.15 -24.30 23.14
N PRO A 307 -14.47 -25.45 23.00
CA PRO A 307 -13.20 -25.72 23.67
C PRO A 307 -11.99 -25.03 23.03
N GLY A 308 -12.02 -24.74 21.72
CA GLY A 308 -10.87 -24.26 20.95
C GLY A 308 -11.12 -23.02 20.11
N ASP A 309 -10.03 -22.34 19.72
CA ASP A 309 -10.06 -21.13 18.89
C ASP A 309 -10.59 -21.41 17.49
N ARG A 310 -10.21 -22.56 16.91
CA ARG A 310 -10.61 -22.95 15.56
C ARG A 310 -12.12 -23.17 15.44
N GLU A 311 -12.72 -23.87 16.40
CA GLU A 311 -14.17 -24.10 16.43
C GLU A 311 -14.93 -22.80 16.66
N ARG A 312 -14.40 -21.91 17.51
CA ARG A 312 -14.99 -20.58 17.75
C ARG A 312 -14.94 -19.71 16.51
N HIS A 313 -13.80 -19.65 15.84
CA HIS A 313 -13.65 -18.87 14.61
C HIS A 313 -14.54 -19.43 13.49
N ALA A 314 -14.55 -20.75 13.29
CA ALA A 314 -15.42 -21.39 12.30
C ALA A 314 -16.92 -21.27 12.62
N LEU A 315 -17.30 -21.18 13.91
CA LEU A 315 -18.66 -20.80 14.27
C LEU A 315 -18.86 -19.33 13.89
N HIS A 316 -18.01 -18.41 14.37
CA HIS A 316 -18.05 -16.97 14.12
C HIS A 316 -18.23 -16.60 12.64
N GLU A 317 -17.40 -17.14 11.76
CA GLU A 317 -17.49 -16.94 10.30
C GLU A 317 -18.84 -17.39 9.74
N ARG A 318 -19.38 -18.52 10.19
CA ARG A 318 -20.70 -19.02 9.75
C ARG A 318 -21.85 -18.11 10.16
N ALA A 319 -21.70 -17.31 11.20
CA ALA A 319 -22.67 -16.27 11.56
C ALA A 319 -22.43 -14.93 10.86
N GLY A 320 -21.51 -14.88 9.89
CA GLY A 320 -21.14 -13.65 9.17
C GLY A 320 -20.28 -12.69 9.99
N GLY A 321 -19.61 -13.19 11.03
CA GLY A 321 -18.63 -12.41 11.79
C GLY A 321 -17.31 -12.31 11.05
N THR A 322 -16.65 -11.15 11.14
CA THR A 322 -15.41 -10.83 10.40
C THR A 322 -14.19 -10.63 11.28
N ALA A 323 -14.37 -10.63 12.60
CA ALA A 323 -13.27 -10.47 13.55
C ALA A 323 -12.30 -11.64 13.50
N ASP A 324 -11.01 -11.33 13.66
CA ASP A 324 -9.98 -12.35 13.79
C ASP A 324 -10.06 -13.07 15.16
N SER A 325 -9.26 -14.13 15.30
CA SER A 325 -9.24 -14.93 16.53
C SER A 325 -8.77 -14.15 17.78
N ILE A 326 -7.91 -13.14 17.61
CA ILE A 326 -7.34 -12.34 18.70
C ILE A 326 -8.41 -11.38 19.23
N GLU A 327 -9.07 -10.66 18.33
CA GLU A 327 -10.16 -9.74 18.66
C GLU A 327 -11.33 -10.46 19.31
N LEU A 328 -11.71 -11.62 18.75
CA LEU A 328 -12.78 -12.45 19.30
C LEU A 328 -12.42 -12.95 20.70
N ALA A 329 -11.19 -13.41 20.92
CA ALA A 329 -10.72 -13.84 22.25
C ALA A 329 -10.74 -12.69 23.26
N ALA A 330 -10.31 -11.49 22.88
CA ALA A 330 -10.33 -10.30 23.73
C ALA A 330 -11.76 -9.91 24.14
N ALA A 331 -12.73 -9.98 23.21
CA ALA A 331 -14.13 -9.72 23.54
C ALA A 331 -14.71 -10.81 24.46
N LEU A 332 -14.43 -12.09 24.19
CA LEU A 332 -14.93 -13.20 24.99
C LEU A 332 -14.41 -13.21 26.43
N GLU A 333 -13.29 -12.55 26.72
CA GLU A 333 -12.78 -12.37 28.09
C GLU A 333 -13.83 -11.75 29.03
N TYR A 334 -14.67 -10.85 28.52
CA TYR A 334 -15.73 -10.25 29.30
C TYR A 334 -16.87 -11.23 29.60
N LEU A 335 -17.29 -12.04 28.62
CA LEU A 335 -18.39 -13.00 28.82
C LEU A 335 -17.98 -14.22 29.65
N CYS A 336 -16.83 -14.81 29.34
CA CYS A 336 -16.34 -16.05 29.96
C CYS A 336 -14.87 -15.96 30.39
N PRO A 337 -14.55 -15.10 31.37
CA PRO A 337 -13.16 -14.86 31.79
C PRO A 337 -12.45 -16.13 32.28
N GLY A 338 -13.16 -17.05 32.92
CA GLY A 338 -12.56 -18.32 33.39
C GLY A 338 -12.19 -19.29 32.26
N ILE A 339 -12.80 -19.18 31.08
CA ILE A 339 -12.46 -20.01 29.92
C ILE A 339 -11.24 -19.40 29.22
N VAL A 340 -11.29 -18.10 28.95
CA VAL A 340 -10.18 -17.35 28.35
C VAL A 340 -8.92 -17.42 29.23
N ALA A 341 -9.05 -17.28 30.56
CA ALA A 341 -7.92 -17.40 31.47
C ALA A 341 -7.25 -18.79 31.42
N ARG A 342 -8.03 -19.87 31.32
CA ARG A 342 -7.47 -21.23 31.17
C ARG A 342 -6.76 -21.41 29.83
N GLN A 343 -7.33 -20.88 28.75
CA GLN A 343 -6.75 -20.93 27.42
C GLN A 343 -5.46 -20.12 27.34
N ASN A 344 -5.43 -18.91 27.93
CA ASN A 344 -4.22 -18.10 28.04
C ASN A 344 -3.14 -18.81 28.86
N ALA A 345 -3.51 -19.46 29.97
CA ALA A 345 -2.57 -20.25 30.76
C ALA A 345 -2.02 -21.47 29.98
N GLU A 346 -2.85 -22.13 29.16
CA GLU A 346 -2.41 -23.21 28.29
C GLU A 346 -1.56 -22.73 27.12
N ALA A 347 -1.92 -21.62 26.48
CA ALA A 347 -1.12 -20.98 25.45
C ALA A 347 0.24 -20.54 26.00
N GLY A 348 0.28 -19.96 27.21
CA GLY A 348 1.52 -19.61 27.90
C GLY A 348 2.38 -20.82 28.23
N ARG A 349 1.80 -21.95 28.66
CA ARG A 349 2.54 -23.21 28.85
C ARG A 349 3.12 -23.72 27.53
N ARG A 350 2.33 -23.75 26.46
CA ARG A 350 2.79 -24.16 25.12
C ARG A 350 3.88 -23.24 24.58
N GLN A 351 3.79 -21.93 24.84
CA GLN A 351 4.85 -20.98 24.48
C GLN A 351 6.12 -21.27 25.27
N ALA A 352 6.03 -21.44 26.59
CA ALA A 352 7.19 -21.76 27.42
C ALA A 352 7.87 -23.10 27.03
N GLU A 353 7.09 -24.10 26.61
CA GLU A 353 7.62 -25.35 26.05
C GLU A 353 8.37 -25.12 24.74
N ARG A 354 7.82 -24.32 23.81
CA ARG A 354 8.49 -23.92 22.56
C ARG A 354 9.77 -23.11 22.83
N ASP A 355 9.71 -22.14 23.74
CA ASP A 355 10.86 -21.31 24.10
C ASP A 355 11.99 -22.17 24.69
N LEU A 356 11.66 -23.18 25.49
CA LEU A 356 12.63 -24.13 26.02
C LEU A 356 13.22 -25.02 24.92
N GLU A 357 12.39 -25.54 24.01
CA GLU A 357 12.84 -26.33 22.86
C GLU A 357 13.78 -25.53 21.96
N GLU A 358 13.40 -24.29 21.64
CA GLU A 358 14.20 -23.35 20.84
C GLU A 358 15.53 -23.02 21.54
N ALA A 359 15.50 -22.74 22.85
CA ALA A 359 16.71 -22.48 23.63
C ALA A 359 17.65 -23.69 23.67
N LEU A 360 17.11 -24.90 23.82
CA LEU A 360 17.89 -26.15 23.77
C LEU A 360 18.48 -26.37 22.38
N TRP A 361 17.70 -26.18 21.32
CA TRP A 361 18.17 -26.29 19.94
C TRP A 361 19.30 -25.30 19.64
N LYS A 362 19.13 -24.02 20.01
CA LYS A 362 20.16 -22.97 19.91
C LYS A 362 21.44 -23.38 20.65
N ALA A 363 21.33 -23.84 21.90
CA ALA A 363 22.47 -24.26 22.69
C ALA A 363 23.20 -25.46 22.06
N LEU A 364 22.47 -26.45 21.57
CA LEU A 364 23.03 -27.63 20.89
C LEU A 364 23.73 -27.27 19.59
N ALA A 365 23.11 -26.42 18.75
CA ALA A 365 23.72 -25.92 17.52
C ALA A 365 25.02 -25.16 17.83
N ASN A 366 24.99 -24.25 18.81
CA ASN A 366 26.15 -23.45 19.18
C ASN A 366 27.29 -24.30 19.77
N ALA A 367 26.98 -25.34 20.55
CA ALA A 367 27.98 -26.23 21.14
C ALA A 367 28.75 -27.08 20.10
N ARG A 368 28.19 -27.25 18.89
CA ARG A 368 28.84 -27.97 17.78
C ARG A 368 29.87 -27.12 17.05
N CYS A 369 29.84 -25.80 17.23
CA CYS A 369 30.76 -24.90 16.56
C CYS A 369 32.07 -24.74 17.31
N ALA A 370 33.17 -24.78 16.55
CA ALA A 370 34.52 -24.61 17.04
C ALA A 370 35.28 -23.60 16.18
N ASP A 371 36.19 -22.86 16.79
CA ASP A 371 37.09 -21.95 16.07
C ASP A 371 37.96 -22.77 15.09
N PRO A 372 37.85 -22.56 13.76
CA PRO A 372 38.63 -23.31 12.78
C PRO A 372 40.09 -22.84 12.72
N TRP A 373 40.46 -21.79 13.47
CA TRP A 373 41.81 -21.24 13.54
C TRP A 373 42.24 -20.89 14.98
N PRO A 374 42.29 -21.89 15.87
CA PRO A 374 42.49 -21.66 17.31
C PRO A 374 43.92 -21.19 17.66
N GLY A 375 44.91 -21.54 16.83
CA GLY A 375 46.31 -21.16 17.06
C GLY A 375 46.63 -19.69 16.80
N VAL A 376 45.72 -18.92 16.19
CA VAL A 376 45.93 -17.51 15.88
C VAL A 376 44.92 -16.65 16.63
N ARG A 377 45.45 -15.90 17.60
CA ARG A 377 44.67 -15.05 18.49
C ARG A 377 44.41 -13.69 17.86
N ALA A 378 43.14 -13.36 17.67
CA ALA A 378 42.71 -12.05 17.19
C ALA A 378 42.55 -11.07 18.37
N ARG A 379 42.40 -9.77 18.08
CA ARG A 379 42.07 -8.77 19.11
C ARG A 379 40.66 -8.96 19.65
N ARG A 380 39.74 -9.29 18.76
CA ARG A 380 38.36 -9.66 19.08
C ARG A 380 38.04 -10.90 18.25
N GLN A 381 37.47 -11.91 18.89
CA GLN A 381 37.04 -13.12 18.21
C GLN A 381 35.83 -13.72 18.91
N GLY A 382 35.02 -14.42 18.14
CA GLY A 382 33.87 -15.18 18.63
C GLY A 382 33.53 -16.28 17.63
N THR A 383 32.98 -17.37 18.14
CA THR A 383 32.47 -18.48 17.34
C THR A 383 31.06 -18.77 17.81
N ALA A 384 30.13 -18.86 16.87
CA ALA A 384 28.72 -19.11 17.14
C ALA A 384 28.07 -19.92 16.01
N ALA A 385 26.95 -20.57 16.32
CA ALA A 385 26.06 -21.08 15.29
C ALA A 385 25.36 -19.93 14.55
N TYR A 386 25.44 -20.01 13.23
CA TYR A 386 24.82 -19.25 12.17
C TYR A 386 23.40 -19.70 11.80
N MET A 387 22.28 -19.12 12.26
CA MET A 387 20.97 -19.60 11.76
C MET A 387 20.63 -18.96 10.41
N LEU A 388 20.36 -19.79 9.40
CA LEU A 388 20.02 -19.38 8.04
C LEU A 388 18.51 -19.50 7.80
N PHE A 389 17.97 -18.55 7.05
CA PHE A 389 16.59 -18.56 6.54
C PHE A 389 16.54 -19.05 5.08
N GLU A 390 15.33 -19.11 4.51
CA GLU A 390 15.07 -19.34 3.08
C GLU A 390 15.78 -18.29 2.21
N GLY A 391 16.52 -18.75 1.19
CA GLY A 391 17.37 -17.91 0.34
C GLY A 391 18.81 -17.72 0.83
N GLY A 392 19.14 -18.15 2.05
CA GLY A 392 20.51 -18.19 2.57
C GLY A 392 21.17 -16.81 2.74
N GLY A 393 22.44 -16.83 3.14
CA GLY A 393 23.28 -15.65 3.24
C GLY A 393 23.19 -14.85 4.55
N TYR A 394 24.07 -13.87 4.67
CA TYR A 394 24.12 -12.91 5.78
C TYR A 394 24.90 -11.66 5.39
N ALA A 395 24.81 -10.62 6.20
CA ALA A 395 25.57 -9.39 6.03
C ALA A 395 26.54 -9.11 7.18
N VAL A 396 27.63 -8.40 6.86
CA VAL A 396 28.48 -7.67 7.80
C VAL A 396 28.30 -6.19 7.53
N PHE A 397 27.86 -5.41 8.51
CA PHE A 397 27.60 -3.99 8.28
C PHE A 397 27.88 -3.11 9.50
N ASP A 398 27.88 -1.80 9.26
CA ASP A 398 27.91 -0.78 10.30
C ASP A 398 26.49 -0.45 10.79
N ASP A 399 26.11 -1.00 11.95
CA ASP A 399 24.74 -0.89 12.52
C ASP A 399 24.39 0.48 13.10
N ARG A 400 25.25 1.48 12.87
CA ARG A 400 25.03 2.88 13.26
C ARG A 400 25.26 3.83 12.10
N ASP A 401 25.37 3.31 10.88
CA ASP A 401 25.50 4.11 9.67
C ASP A 401 24.15 4.22 8.97
N ASP A 402 23.35 5.20 9.38
CA ASP A 402 22.01 5.47 8.83
C ASP A 402 22.03 5.90 7.35
N SER A 403 23.22 6.12 6.77
CA SER A 403 23.35 6.58 5.38
C SER A 403 23.18 5.48 4.32
N ALA A 404 23.11 4.21 4.75
CA ALA A 404 22.91 3.06 3.88
C ALA A 404 21.45 2.57 3.82
N GLY A 405 20.49 3.28 4.44
CA GLY A 405 19.17 2.73 4.73
C GLY A 405 19.23 1.77 5.94
N GLU A 406 18.09 1.40 6.54
CA GLU A 406 18.10 0.42 7.64
C GLU A 406 18.60 -0.94 7.11
N PRO A 407 19.79 -1.44 7.50
CA PRO A 407 20.34 -2.68 6.95
C PRO A 407 19.65 -3.94 7.49
N GLY A 408 18.68 -3.76 8.41
CA GLY A 408 18.00 -4.84 9.13
C GLY A 408 16.94 -5.56 8.30
N TYR A 409 16.54 -5.01 7.16
CA TYR A 409 15.62 -5.64 6.22
C TYR A 409 16.33 -5.81 4.87
N LEU A 410 17.13 -6.88 4.73
CA LEU A 410 17.68 -7.31 3.43
C LEU A 410 16.58 -7.66 2.38
N TYR A 411 15.30 -7.51 2.72
CA TYR A 411 14.16 -7.76 1.83
C TYR A 411 13.33 -6.49 1.53
N ASP A 412 13.78 -5.30 1.94
CA ASP A 412 13.09 -4.06 1.55
C ASP A 412 13.45 -3.69 0.11
N GLU A 413 12.43 -3.41 -0.72
CA GLU A 413 12.48 -3.16 -2.17
C GLU A 413 13.15 -1.82 -2.54
N SER A 414 14.22 -1.45 -1.84
CA SER A 414 15.04 -0.30 -2.21
C SER A 414 16.13 -0.73 -3.21
N ASP A 415 16.26 0.00 -4.32
CA ASP A 415 17.14 -0.32 -5.45
C ASP A 415 18.62 -0.54 -5.03
N ASP A 416 19.09 0.12 -3.98
CA ASP A 416 20.49 0.02 -3.54
C ASP A 416 20.80 -1.33 -2.83
N VAL A 417 19.78 -2.04 -2.31
CA VAL A 417 19.92 -3.37 -1.67
C VAL A 417 19.74 -4.49 -2.70
N ALA A 418 18.95 -4.26 -3.75
CA ALA A 418 18.81 -5.19 -4.87
C ALA A 418 20.17 -5.46 -5.56
N ASP A 419 21.00 -4.43 -5.72
CA ASP A 419 22.37 -4.55 -6.24
C ASP A 419 23.28 -5.42 -5.34
N LEU A 420 22.99 -5.52 -4.03
CA LEU A 420 23.78 -6.31 -3.08
C LEU A 420 23.56 -7.83 -3.26
N PHE A 421 22.43 -8.24 -3.85
CA PHE A 421 22.12 -9.64 -4.20
C PHE A 421 22.42 -9.99 -5.66
N ASP A 422 22.69 -9.02 -6.53
CA ASP A 422 23.38 -9.28 -7.80
C ASP A 422 24.78 -9.87 -7.58
N ALA A 423 25.33 -9.77 -6.36
CA ALA A 423 26.43 -10.59 -5.87
C ALA A 423 26.20 -12.09 -6.12
N GLY A 424 24.97 -12.61 -5.95
CA GLY A 424 24.67 -14.01 -6.28
C GLY A 424 24.94 -14.38 -7.75
N GLN A 425 24.91 -13.40 -8.66
CA GLN A 425 25.25 -13.58 -10.07
C GLN A 425 26.76 -13.35 -10.36
N ASP A 426 27.43 -12.47 -9.62
CA ASP A 426 28.84 -12.07 -9.80
C ASP A 426 29.86 -12.72 -8.81
N GLY A 427 29.39 -13.54 -7.87
CA GLY A 427 30.19 -14.39 -6.98
C GLY A 427 29.84 -14.31 -5.49
N PHE A 428 30.36 -15.25 -4.71
CA PHE A 428 30.06 -15.53 -3.29
C PHE A 428 29.93 -14.33 -2.29
N ILE A 429 30.55 -13.18 -2.54
CA ILE A 429 30.52 -12.00 -1.67
C ILE A 429 30.57 -10.72 -2.49
N ASP A 430 29.85 -9.70 -2.05
CA ASP A 430 30.06 -8.32 -2.49
C ASP A 430 29.96 -7.31 -1.34
N ALA A 431 30.52 -6.12 -1.56
CA ALA A 431 30.55 -5.06 -0.56
C ALA A 431 30.34 -3.67 -1.16
N VAL A 432 29.39 -2.95 -0.59
CA VAL A 432 29.06 -1.56 -0.96
C VAL A 432 29.07 -0.71 0.29
N GLY A 433 29.89 0.33 0.29
CA GLY A 433 29.97 1.31 1.37
C GLY A 433 30.33 0.69 2.73
N SER A 434 29.33 0.61 3.60
CA SER A 434 29.43 0.14 4.99
C SER A 434 28.81 -1.23 5.24
N ALA A 435 28.42 -1.94 4.18
CA ALA A 435 27.90 -3.30 4.25
C ALA A 435 28.63 -4.24 3.29
N ALA A 436 28.61 -5.53 3.62
CA ALA A 436 29.01 -6.62 2.73
C ALA A 436 27.99 -7.75 2.88
N ALA A 437 27.47 -8.25 1.76
CA ALA A 437 26.60 -9.41 1.71
C ALA A 437 27.40 -10.65 1.29
N ILE A 438 27.10 -11.75 1.96
CA ILE A 438 27.72 -13.04 1.76
C ILE A 438 26.59 -14.03 1.47
N VAL A 439 26.69 -14.76 0.37
CA VAL A 439 25.77 -15.87 0.06
C VAL A 439 26.27 -17.14 0.72
N THR A 440 25.37 -18.00 1.20
CA THR A 440 25.72 -19.33 1.75
C THR A 440 25.39 -20.43 0.76
N ASP A 441 26.07 -21.56 0.85
CA ASP A 441 25.79 -22.75 0.04
C ASP A 441 24.54 -23.49 0.56
N GLU A 442 24.28 -23.41 1.87
CA GLU A 442 23.12 -24.01 2.51
C GLU A 442 22.01 -23.01 2.82
N GLU A 443 20.79 -23.51 2.97
CA GLU A 443 19.61 -22.76 3.39
C GLU A 443 18.90 -23.50 4.52
N ASN A 444 18.14 -22.78 5.36
CA ASN A 444 17.31 -23.38 6.44
C ASN A 444 18.07 -24.31 7.40
N SER A 445 19.39 -24.12 7.54
CA SER A 445 20.24 -24.95 8.40
C SER A 445 21.21 -24.08 9.21
N ALA A 446 21.71 -24.64 10.31
CA ALA A 446 22.70 -23.96 11.13
C ALA A 446 24.10 -24.16 10.53
N MET A 447 24.80 -23.08 10.23
CA MET A 447 26.23 -23.11 9.86
C MET A 447 27.10 -22.73 11.05
N CYS A 448 28.41 -23.02 11.00
CA CYS A 448 29.33 -22.52 12.02
C CYS A 448 30.04 -21.26 11.55
N MET A 449 29.86 -20.16 12.29
CA MET A 449 30.52 -18.89 12.00
C MET A 449 31.57 -18.57 13.04
N THR A 450 32.77 -18.24 12.58
CA THR A 450 33.83 -17.64 13.41
C THR A 450 34.22 -16.29 12.86
N VAL A 451 34.29 -15.29 13.73
CA VAL A 451 34.78 -13.95 13.40
C VAL A 451 36.08 -13.67 14.14
N LYS A 452 37.03 -13.06 13.44
CA LYS A 452 38.33 -12.67 13.99
C LYS A 452 38.75 -11.30 13.47
N ALA A 453 38.93 -10.35 14.37
CA ALA A 453 39.38 -9.01 14.03
C ALA A 453 40.83 -8.76 14.51
N PHE A 454 41.69 -8.28 13.62
CA PHE A 454 43.12 -8.11 13.84
C PHE A 454 43.55 -6.65 13.63
N ASP A 455 44.61 -6.21 14.31
CA ASP A 455 45.21 -4.88 14.08
C ASP A 455 45.92 -4.75 12.73
N ARG A 456 46.26 -5.88 12.11
CA ARG A 456 46.99 -5.99 10.85
C ARG A 456 46.57 -7.25 10.11
N ALA A 457 46.80 -7.28 8.80
CA ALA A 457 46.52 -8.45 7.97
C ALA A 457 47.20 -9.70 8.54
N PRO A 458 46.44 -10.75 8.91
CA PRO A 458 47.03 -12.00 9.35
C PRO A 458 47.46 -12.86 8.12
N PRO A 459 48.27 -13.91 8.31
CA PRO A 459 48.69 -14.78 7.22
C PRO A 459 47.50 -15.34 6.42
N LEU A 460 47.66 -15.41 5.09
CA LEU A 460 46.65 -16.00 4.21
C LEU A 460 46.64 -17.52 4.36
N ARG A 461 45.45 -18.10 4.56
CA ARG A 461 45.25 -19.54 4.68
C ARG A 461 44.28 -20.02 3.61
N LEU A 462 44.81 -20.78 2.66
CA LEU A 462 44.00 -21.33 1.56
C LEU A 462 43.73 -22.82 1.73
N THR A 463 44.57 -23.54 2.48
CA THR A 463 44.44 -24.98 2.65
C THR A 463 43.20 -25.32 3.49
N GLY A 464 42.35 -26.19 2.93
CA GLY A 464 41.15 -26.72 3.57
C GLY A 464 39.94 -25.76 3.54
N TRP A 465 39.95 -24.78 2.65
CA TRP A 465 38.85 -23.86 2.37
C TRP A 465 38.50 -23.93 0.88
N ASP A 466 37.20 -23.88 0.57
CA ASP A 466 36.68 -23.97 -0.80
C ASP A 466 36.74 -22.60 -1.48
N HIS A 467 36.32 -21.57 -0.74
CA HIS A 467 36.39 -20.18 -1.19
C HIS A 467 37.11 -19.30 -0.17
N VAL A 468 37.96 -18.40 -0.67
CA VAL A 468 38.57 -17.34 0.15
C VAL A 468 38.53 -16.05 -0.64
N VAL A 469 37.71 -15.10 -0.21
CA VAL A 469 37.51 -13.82 -0.91
C VAL A 469 37.70 -12.66 0.05
N GLU A 470 38.36 -11.61 -0.41
CA GLU A 470 38.64 -10.40 0.37
C GLU A 470 38.05 -9.16 -0.30
N VAL A 471 37.25 -8.39 0.45
CA VAL A 471 36.59 -7.16 0.00
C VAL A 471 36.94 -5.99 0.92
N GLY A 472 36.75 -4.76 0.44
CA GLY A 472 36.87 -3.56 1.25
C GLY A 472 35.53 -3.14 1.84
N ILE A 473 35.51 -2.77 3.11
CA ILE A 473 34.31 -2.27 3.81
C ILE A 473 34.65 -1.04 4.65
N THR A 474 33.74 -0.08 4.76
CA THR A 474 33.94 1.14 5.56
C THR A 474 33.07 1.11 6.80
N SER A 475 33.67 1.27 7.99
CA SER A 475 32.92 1.53 9.20
C SER A 475 32.98 3.01 9.54
N ARG A 476 31.85 3.71 9.48
CA ARG A 476 31.79 5.14 9.81
C ARG A 476 31.63 5.37 11.30
N SER A 477 30.93 4.47 11.99
CA SER A 477 30.74 4.57 13.45
C SER A 477 31.87 3.90 14.24
N GLY A 478 32.68 3.07 13.58
CA GLY A 478 33.66 2.21 14.24
C GLY A 478 33.05 0.97 14.87
N ARG A 479 31.87 0.56 14.40
CA ARG A 479 31.20 -0.67 14.79
C ARG A 479 30.80 -1.42 13.51
N LEU A 480 31.43 -2.57 13.29
CA LEU A 480 31.02 -3.53 12.26
C LEU A 480 30.50 -4.76 12.97
N VAL A 481 29.31 -5.23 12.61
CA VAL A 481 28.64 -6.34 13.29
C VAL A 481 28.19 -7.39 12.30
N VAL A 482 28.00 -8.59 12.83
CA VAL A 482 27.18 -9.63 12.24
C VAL A 482 25.87 -9.66 13.04
N PRO A 483 24.69 -9.74 12.39
CA PRO A 483 23.41 -9.83 13.08
C PRO A 483 23.38 -10.92 14.14
N ALA A 484 22.87 -10.57 15.32
CA ALA A 484 22.47 -11.56 16.32
C ALA A 484 21.12 -12.15 15.93
N TYR A 485 20.88 -13.40 16.28
CA TYR A 485 19.59 -14.05 16.05
C TYR A 485 18.49 -13.35 16.87
N PRO A 486 17.48 -12.73 16.25
CA PRO A 486 16.42 -12.03 16.98
C PRO A 486 15.54 -13.01 17.75
N GLU A 487 14.84 -12.52 18.78
CA GLU A 487 13.72 -13.29 19.35
C GLU A 487 12.62 -13.39 18.29
N GLY A 488 12.34 -14.61 17.83
CA GLY A 488 11.37 -14.86 16.74
C GLY A 488 11.83 -14.37 15.36
N GLY A 489 13.13 -14.13 15.16
CA GLY A 489 13.68 -13.72 13.87
C GLY A 489 14.14 -14.89 12.99
N ASP A 490 14.36 -14.59 11.72
CA ASP A 490 14.57 -15.60 10.68
C ASP A 490 16.04 -16.04 10.53
N SER A 491 17.01 -15.16 10.75
CA SER A 491 18.44 -15.46 10.62
C SER A 491 19.32 -14.68 11.60
N GLY A 492 20.52 -15.20 11.90
CA GLY A 492 21.47 -14.53 12.78
C GLY A 492 22.34 -15.44 13.64
N ALA A 493 23.33 -14.84 14.30
CA ALA A 493 24.21 -15.53 15.24
C ALA A 493 23.50 -15.84 16.56
N VAL A 494 23.45 -17.11 16.94
CA VAL A 494 22.81 -17.58 18.18
C VAL A 494 23.45 -16.97 19.44
N ALA A 495 24.77 -16.76 19.40
CA ALA A 495 25.51 -16.08 20.44
C ALA A 495 26.05 -14.74 19.91
N PRO A 496 26.05 -13.68 20.73
CA PRO A 496 26.50 -12.36 20.29
C PRO A 496 27.97 -12.40 19.87
N LEU A 497 28.25 -11.95 18.65
CA LEU A 497 29.60 -11.84 18.11
C LEU A 497 30.18 -10.44 18.38
N PRO A 498 31.51 -10.31 18.59
CA PRO A 498 32.10 -9.02 18.93
C PRO A 498 32.14 -8.07 17.73
N GLY A 499 32.13 -6.76 18.00
CA GLY A 499 32.30 -5.75 16.95
C GLY A 499 33.68 -5.84 16.27
N LEU A 500 33.69 -5.87 14.94
CA LEU A 500 34.86 -6.21 14.12
C LEU A 500 35.77 -5.02 13.78
N ALA A 501 35.29 -3.79 13.96
CA ALA A 501 36.06 -2.57 13.75
C ALA A 501 37.01 -2.28 14.93
N VAL A 502 38.15 -2.98 14.99
CA VAL A 502 39.11 -2.89 16.11
C VAL A 502 39.85 -1.55 16.21
N ALA A 503 39.94 -0.79 15.12
CA ALA A 503 40.62 0.50 15.05
C ALA A 503 39.65 1.70 15.11
N GLY A 504 38.36 1.46 15.43
CA GLY A 504 37.31 2.49 15.39
C GLY A 504 36.87 2.85 13.97
N PRO A 505 36.34 4.06 13.73
CA PRO A 505 35.93 4.49 12.39
C PRO A 505 37.07 4.40 11.38
N GLY A 506 36.81 3.85 10.19
CA GLY A 506 37.80 3.73 9.14
C GLY A 506 37.48 2.68 8.08
N ARG A 507 38.46 2.43 7.21
CA ARG A 507 38.39 1.41 6.17
C ARG A 507 39.02 0.11 6.65
N TYR A 508 38.34 -0.98 6.34
CA TYR A 508 38.71 -2.33 6.71
C TYR A 508 38.74 -3.23 5.48
N ARG A 509 39.46 -4.34 5.62
CA ARG A 509 39.38 -5.48 4.72
C ARG A 509 38.62 -6.58 5.45
N LEU A 510 37.61 -7.12 4.78
CA LEU A 510 36.87 -8.29 5.22
C LEU A 510 37.29 -9.44 4.31
N ARG A 511 37.95 -10.46 4.88
CA ARG A 511 38.27 -11.70 4.21
C ARG A 511 37.36 -12.80 4.73
N VAL A 512 36.60 -13.42 3.85
CA VAL A 512 35.68 -14.51 4.18
C VAL A 512 36.25 -15.80 3.62
N HIS A 513 36.32 -16.83 4.47
CA HIS A 513 36.67 -18.18 4.07
C HIS A 513 35.45 -19.06 4.29
N THR A 514 35.11 -19.87 3.30
CA THR A 514 34.01 -20.83 3.41
C THR A 514 34.42 -22.20 2.97
N ARG A 515 33.74 -23.17 3.56
CA ARG A 515 33.83 -24.56 3.14
C ARG A 515 32.55 -25.29 3.48
N THR A 516 32.22 -26.24 2.63
CA THR A 516 31.19 -27.23 2.91
C THR A 516 31.82 -28.45 3.59
N ARG A 517 31.00 -29.19 4.32
CA ARG A 517 31.32 -30.46 4.95
C ARG A 517 30.40 -31.52 4.36
N PRO A 518 30.91 -32.75 4.17
CA PRO A 518 30.05 -33.83 3.70
C PRO A 518 28.95 -34.10 4.73
N TRP A 519 27.75 -34.38 4.22
CA TRP A 519 26.64 -34.86 5.02
C TRP A 519 27.02 -36.13 5.80
N ASP A 520 26.72 -36.15 7.09
CA ASP A 520 26.89 -37.34 7.95
C ASP A 520 25.51 -37.92 8.31
N GLU A 521 25.20 -39.10 7.76
CA GLU A 521 23.93 -39.80 8.05
C GLU A 521 23.75 -40.13 9.54
N ASN A 522 24.85 -40.25 10.30
CA ASN A 522 24.81 -40.53 11.74
C ASN A 522 24.58 -39.27 12.59
N ASP A 523 24.80 -38.08 12.02
CA ASP A 523 24.52 -36.79 12.65
C ASP A 523 23.89 -35.82 11.64
N PRO A 524 22.59 -36.00 11.32
CA PRO A 524 21.89 -35.19 10.31
C PRO A 524 21.72 -33.71 10.72
N ARG A 525 22.16 -33.35 11.93
CA ARG A 525 22.13 -31.97 12.44
C ARG A 525 23.52 -31.33 12.43
N ALA A 526 24.54 -32.03 11.92
CA ALA A 526 25.89 -31.50 11.85
C ALA A 526 25.89 -30.29 10.89
N PRO A 527 26.55 -29.18 11.26
CA PRO A 527 26.68 -28.03 10.37
C PRO A 527 27.40 -28.45 9.08
N LEU A 528 26.72 -28.27 7.95
CA LEU A 528 27.23 -28.59 6.61
C LEU A 528 28.13 -27.48 6.06
N GLU A 529 28.10 -26.30 6.66
CA GLU A 529 28.84 -25.14 6.20
C GLU A 529 29.57 -24.46 7.35
N GLU A 530 30.79 -23.99 7.09
CA GLU A 530 31.62 -23.28 8.07
C GLU A 530 32.25 -22.04 7.46
N HIS A 531 32.10 -20.92 8.15
CA HIS A 531 32.56 -19.59 7.74
C HIS A 531 33.60 -19.04 8.72
N LEU A 532 34.70 -18.52 8.18
CA LEU A 532 35.70 -17.75 8.92
C LEU A 532 35.83 -16.34 8.34
N LEU A 533 35.32 -15.36 9.08
CA LEU A 533 35.43 -13.93 8.78
C LEU A 533 36.66 -13.36 9.46
N VAL A 534 37.54 -12.76 8.67
CA VAL A 534 38.76 -12.11 9.12
C VAL A 534 38.71 -10.65 8.75
N VAL A 535 38.69 -9.77 9.75
CA VAL A 535 38.61 -8.31 9.57
C VAL A 535 39.89 -7.65 10.05
N PHE A 536 40.45 -6.73 9.27
CA PHE A 536 41.63 -5.96 9.66
C PHE A 536 41.66 -4.59 8.97
N PRO A 537 42.32 -3.57 9.53
CA PRO A 537 42.44 -2.26 8.89
C PRO A 537 43.10 -2.35 7.51
N GLY A 538 42.53 -1.68 6.52
CA GLY A 538 43.11 -1.61 5.17
C GLY A 538 42.33 -0.66 4.25
N ARG A 539 43.03 -0.04 3.29
CA ARG A 539 42.47 1.06 2.49
C ARG A 539 41.89 0.63 1.13
N SER A 540 42.22 -0.57 0.66
CA SER A 540 41.77 -1.06 -0.64
C SER A 540 40.28 -1.35 -0.63
N ALA A 541 39.58 -0.91 -1.68
CA ALA A 541 38.20 -1.29 -1.98
C ALA A 541 38.12 -2.50 -2.93
N GLU A 542 39.24 -2.96 -3.46
CA GLU A 542 39.27 -4.01 -4.50
C GLU A 542 38.82 -5.37 -3.96
N LYS A 543 37.93 -6.05 -4.69
CA LYS A 543 37.58 -7.45 -4.45
C LYS A 543 38.71 -8.36 -4.96
N VAL A 544 39.24 -9.20 -4.08
CA VAL A 544 40.33 -10.14 -4.37
C VAL A 544 39.84 -11.55 -4.10
N VAL A 545 39.78 -12.38 -5.16
CA VAL A 545 39.45 -13.80 -5.06
C VAL A 545 40.75 -14.60 -4.95
N HIS A 546 40.94 -15.29 -3.83
CA HIS A 546 42.07 -16.18 -3.63
C HIS A 546 41.69 -17.60 -4.01
N ARG A 547 42.31 -18.14 -5.07
CA ARG A 547 42.09 -19.54 -5.47
C ARG A 547 42.87 -20.47 -4.54
N PRO A 548 42.23 -21.45 -3.88
CA PRO A 548 42.94 -22.52 -3.22
C PRO A 548 43.84 -23.24 -4.24
N ARG A 549 45.07 -23.58 -3.85
CA ARG A 549 45.86 -24.53 -4.63
C ARG A 549 45.25 -25.90 -4.35
N GLY A 550 44.62 -26.49 -5.37
CA GLY A 550 44.07 -27.85 -5.33
C GLY A 550 45.13 -28.91 -5.07
#